data_AF-A0A536GXR4-F1
#
_entry.id   AF-A0A536GXR4-F1
#
_cell.length_a   1.000
_cell.length_b   1.000
_cell.length_c   1.000
_cell.angle_alpha   90.00
_cell.angle_beta   90.00
_cell.angle_gamma   90.00
#
_symmetry.space_group_name_H-M   'P 1'
#
loop_
_entity.id
_entity.type
_entity.pdbx_description
1 polymer ?
#
loop_
_entity_poly.entity_id
_entity_poly.type
_entity_poly.pdbx_seq_one_letter_code
_entity_poly.pdbx_strand_id
1 'polypeptide(L)'
;MRHRLRGTWPRRPCRARLDRRYHRTGAIHRALRRRCARHPRRFSCCPNQGGPHRDRVLRDLERHPQLRIPEGHGRRGATAAYPRHRRFHRGLQLGRHPGHVRCRSACGHAAHPVRSHLSAVVREARLKIAIFSDIHANWQALEAVLRDCPPTDETLCLGDVVGYGGDPKHCIDEVTKRGWLTLVGNHDRACTDPEILEWFNDDAAAVVRWTVDTIGEDRIAWLRGLPDSHVEHDVLLVHASPRDHIYEYVLDTAVAFANLELLNGGVCFHGHTHVPGIFGMSDGQVTHEYRVDKFSLKGPALINPGSVGQPRDGSPMASYGVWDVDNETFEFRRVKYDVKGAQRAIRKAKLPERFALRLETGR
;
A
#
# COMPACT_ATOMS: atom_id res chain seq x y z
N MET A 1 -23.93 11.46 58.71
CA MET A 1 -24.85 11.38 57.55
C MET A 1 -24.00 11.11 56.31
N ARG A 2 -23.82 9.86 55.82
CA ARG A 2 -24.58 9.16 54.74
C ARG A 2 -24.93 10.12 53.59
N HIS A 3 -24.38 10.04 52.37
CA HIS A 3 -24.35 8.98 51.33
C HIS A 3 -23.13 9.19 50.40
N ARG A 4 -22.22 8.23 50.13
CA ARG A 4 -22.24 7.10 49.15
C ARG A 4 -22.91 7.38 47.80
N LEU A 5 -22.09 7.55 46.75
CA LEU A 5 -22.27 6.86 45.46
C LEU A 5 -20.91 6.40 44.91
N ARG A 6 -20.81 5.08 44.73
CA ARG A 6 -19.70 4.34 44.14
C ARG A 6 -20.06 4.11 42.67
N GLY A 7 -19.23 4.56 41.73
CA GLY A 7 -19.27 4.16 40.32
C GLY A 7 -18.18 3.14 40.06
N THR A 8 -18.58 1.90 39.87
CA THR A 8 -17.74 0.72 39.66
C THR A 8 -17.22 0.64 38.23
N TRP A 9 -15.90 0.68 38.07
CA TRP A 9 -15.20 0.25 36.86
C TRP A 9 -15.16 -1.28 36.79
N PRO A 10 -15.51 -1.94 35.67
CA PRO A 10 -15.21 -3.35 35.52
C PRO A 10 -13.75 -3.53 35.12
N ARG A 11 -12.90 -3.86 36.10
CA ARG A 11 -11.67 -4.64 35.86
C ARG A 11 -12.02 -6.11 35.88
N ARG A 12 -11.75 -6.83 34.78
CA ARG A 12 -11.49 -8.28 34.78
C ARG A 12 -10.43 -8.65 33.75
N PRO A 13 -9.71 -9.77 33.95
CA PRO A 13 -8.30 -9.88 33.64
C PRO A 13 -7.97 -10.76 32.42
N CYS A 14 -6.78 -10.49 31.88
CA CYS A 14 -5.87 -11.31 31.07
C CYS A 14 -6.14 -12.84 31.03
N ARG A 15 -6.22 -13.42 29.82
CA ARG A 15 -5.25 -14.41 29.29
C ARG A 15 -5.60 -14.91 27.87
N ALA A 16 -4.68 -14.62 26.95
CA ALA A 16 -4.25 -15.33 25.75
C ALA A 16 -5.06 -16.57 25.25
N ARG A 17 -5.49 -16.50 23.98
CA ARG A 17 -5.27 -17.55 22.97
C ARG A 17 -5.02 -16.90 21.60
N LEU A 18 -3.74 -16.71 21.27
CA LEU A 18 -3.27 -16.49 19.91
C LEU A 18 -3.43 -17.81 19.14
N ASP A 19 -4.43 -17.92 18.28
CA ASP A 19 -4.54 -19.03 17.34
C ASP A 19 -3.60 -18.75 16.15
N ARG A 20 -2.33 -19.13 16.30
CA ARG A 20 -1.35 -19.15 15.21
C ARG A 20 -1.74 -20.22 14.21
N ARG A 21 -2.42 -19.86 13.12
CA ARG A 21 -2.51 -20.72 11.93
C ARG A 21 -1.48 -20.29 10.88
N TYR A 22 -0.31 -20.88 11.02
CA TYR A 22 0.64 -21.08 9.92
C TYR A 22 0.02 -22.00 8.86
N HIS A 23 -0.30 -21.47 7.69
CA HIS A 23 -0.32 -22.22 6.42
C HIS A 23 0.85 -21.70 5.57
N ARG A 24 2.05 -22.27 5.70
CA ARG A 24 2.65 -23.18 4.71
C ARG A 24 2.46 -22.73 3.26
N THR A 25 3.20 -21.70 2.86
CA THR A 25 3.74 -21.56 1.50
C THR A 25 4.68 -22.75 1.23
N GLY A 26 4.14 -23.78 0.59
CA GLY A 26 4.84 -25.05 0.43
C GLY A 26 4.29 -25.88 -0.72
N ALA A 27 4.02 -25.26 -1.87
CA ALA A 27 3.64 -25.98 -3.09
C ALA A 27 3.82 -25.14 -4.39
N ILE A 28 4.90 -24.36 -4.55
CA ILE A 28 5.25 -23.76 -5.86
C ILE A 28 6.68 -24.12 -6.31
N HIS A 29 7.49 -24.75 -5.46
CA HIS A 29 8.90 -25.04 -5.77
C HIS A 29 9.20 -26.46 -6.33
N ARG A 30 8.21 -27.21 -6.82
CA ARG A 30 8.45 -28.58 -7.35
C ARG A 30 7.88 -28.90 -8.74
N ALA A 31 7.47 -27.91 -9.51
CA ALA A 31 7.17 -28.07 -10.94
C ALA A 31 8.26 -27.50 -11.89
N LEU A 32 9.28 -26.82 -11.35
CA LEU A 32 10.32 -26.13 -12.13
C LEU A 32 11.61 -26.95 -12.39
N ARG A 33 11.56 -28.29 -12.27
CA ARG A 33 12.68 -29.16 -12.66
C ARG A 33 12.17 -30.41 -13.35
N ARG A 34 11.67 -30.28 -14.58
CA ARG A 34 11.60 -31.33 -15.62
C ARG A 34 10.94 -30.75 -16.86
N ARG A 35 11.75 -30.08 -17.70
CA ARG A 35 11.64 -29.98 -19.18
C ARG A 35 12.57 -28.86 -19.67
N CYS A 36 13.86 -29.12 -19.58
CA CYS A 36 14.87 -28.43 -20.40
C CYS A 36 16.00 -29.42 -20.66
N ALA A 37 15.75 -30.32 -21.60
CA ALA A 37 16.76 -31.15 -22.20
C ALA A 37 16.28 -31.50 -23.61
N ARG A 38 16.62 -30.66 -24.59
CA ARG A 38 17.07 -31.08 -25.93
C ARG A 38 17.39 -29.88 -26.82
N HIS A 39 18.66 -29.89 -27.24
CA HIS A 39 19.28 -29.31 -28.44
C HIS A 39 19.98 -27.94 -28.36
N PRO A 40 21.31 -27.91 -28.63
CA PRO A 40 22.07 -26.69 -28.79
C PRO A 40 22.10 -26.28 -30.28
N ARG A 41 21.93 -25.00 -30.59
CA ARG A 41 22.45 -24.43 -31.84
C ARG A 41 23.13 -23.08 -31.55
N ARG A 42 24.42 -23.05 -31.88
CA ARG A 42 25.31 -21.88 -31.95
C ARG A 42 24.88 -20.98 -33.10
N PHE A 43 24.93 -19.65 -32.94
CA PHE A 43 25.30 -18.63 -33.94
C PHE A 43 25.60 -17.33 -33.16
N SER A 44 26.88 -17.01 -32.94
CA SER A 44 27.74 -16.10 -33.71
C SER A 44 27.35 -14.61 -33.61
N CYS A 45 28.19 -13.86 -32.90
CA CYS A 45 28.24 -12.40 -32.90
C CYS A 45 28.53 -11.85 -34.30
N CYS A 46 27.84 -10.76 -34.68
CA CYS A 46 28.34 -9.67 -35.53
C CYS A 46 27.29 -8.53 -35.63
N PRO A 47 27.66 -7.30 -36.06
CA PRO A 47 27.42 -6.10 -35.26
C PRO A 47 26.36 -5.13 -35.80
N ASN A 48 25.88 -4.29 -34.88
CA ASN A 48 25.42 -2.90 -35.02
C ASN A 48 24.86 -2.46 -36.40
N GLN A 49 23.54 -2.32 -36.49
CA GLN A 49 22.91 -1.34 -37.38
C GLN A 49 21.86 -0.55 -36.60
N GLY A 50 22.13 0.75 -36.45
CA GLY A 50 21.26 1.72 -35.79
C GLY A 50 20.03 2.03 -36.64
N GLY A 51 18.86 1.92 -36.03
CA GLY A 51 17.59 2.46 -36.52
C GLY A 51 17.08 3.60 -35.64
N PRO A 52 16.17 4.46 -36.14
CA PRO A 52 15.92 5.83 -35.65
C PRO A 52 15.12 5.92 -34.34
N HIS A 53 15.13 4.88 -33.51
CA HIS A 53 14.35 4.81 -32.27
C HIS A 53 15.11 5.24 -31.01
N ARG A 54 16.45 5.24 -31.05
CA ARG A 54 17.27 5.76 -29.94
C ARG A 54 17.09 7.27 -29.75
N ASP A 55 16.89 7.99 -30.85
CA ASP A 55 16.72 9.44 -30.82
C ASP A 55 15.33 9.88 -30.33
N ARG A 56 14.34 8.98 -30.25
CA ARG A 56 13.01 9.30 -29.69
C ARG A 56 12.99 9.11 -28.18
N VAL A 57 13.63 8.05 -27.68
CA VAL A 57 13.77 7.77 -26.23
C VAL A 57 14.67 8.80 -25.54
N LEU A 58 15.75 9.24 -26.20
CA LEU A 58 16.60 10.31 -25.67
C LEU A 58 15.88 11.67 -25.63
N ARG A 59 14.97 11.95 -26.58
CA ARG A 59 14.18 13.19 -26.61
C ARG A 59 13.10 13.28 -25.54
N ASP A 60 12.60 12.16 -25.02
CA ASP A 60 11.67 12.14 -23.88
C ASP A 60 12.40 12.28 -22.54
N LEU A 61 13.64 11.78 -22.43
CA LEU A 61 14.52 11.98 -21.27
C LEU A 61 15.05 13.43 -21.17
N GLU A 62 15.18 14.14 -22.29
CA GLU A 62 15.57 15.56 -22.32
C GLU A 62 14.46 16.50 -21.80
N ARG A 63 13.19 16.05 -21.70
CA ARG A 63 12.08 16.84 -21.16
C ARG A 63 11.94 16.77 -19.63
N HIS A 64 12.61 15.82 -18.97
CA HIS A 64 12.50 15.62 -17.52
C HIS A 64 13.86 15.31 -16.87
N PRO A 65 14.80 16.29 -16.85
CA PRO A 65 16.13 16.13 -16.26
C PRO A 65 16.15 15.80 -14.76
N GLN A 66 15.01 15.95 -14.07
CA GLN A 66 14.82 15.58 -12.66
C GLN A 66 14.74 14.07 -12.35
N LEU A 67 14.70 13.18 -13.36
CA LEU A 67 14.61 11.73 -13.16
C LEU A 67 15.98 11.01 -13.10
N ARG A 68 17.11 11.73 -13.05
CA ARG A 68 18.43 11.13 -12.92
C ARG A 68 18.79 10.83 -11.46
N ILE A 69 19.16 9.59 -11.17
CA ILE A 69 19.78 9.17 -9.89
C ILE A 69 21.31 9.13 -10.07
N PRO A 70 22.13 9.62 -9.11
CA PRO A 70 23.58 9.43 -9.11
C PRO A 70 23.95 8.00 -8.70
N GLU A 71 24.84 7.33 -9.45
CA GLU A 71 25.33 5.99 -9.13
C GLU A 71 26.25 6.01 -7.89
N GLY A 72 25.80 5.36 -6.81
CA GLY A 72 26.58 5.13 -5.60
C GLY A 72 27.14 3.71 -5.55
N HIS A 73 28.47 3.58 -5.56
CA HIS A 73 29.19 2.31 -5.39
C HIS A 73 29.13 1.80 -3.94
N GLY A 74 28.71 0.54 -3.71
CA GLY A 74 28.72 -0.08 -2.38
C GLY A 74 28.70 -1.62 -2.43
N ARG A 75 29.58 -2.25 -1.64
CA ARG A 75 30.05 -3.64 -1.74
C ARG A 75 29.12 -4.68 -1.08
N ARG A 76 29.17 -5.92 -1.59
CA ARG A 76 28.44 -7.12 -1.12
C ARG A 76 29.15 -7.85 0.05
N GLY A 77 28.37 -8.36 1.00
CA GLY A 77 28.69 -9.49 1.90
C GLY A 77 27.38 -10.08 2.45
N ALA A 78 26.96 -11.28 2.08
CA ALA A 78 27.33 -12.62 2.57
C ALA A 78 26.50 -13.13 3.78
N THR A 79 25.40 -13.82 3.46
CA THR A 79 24.83 -15.07 4.01
C THR A 79 25.05 -15.51 5.47
N ALA A 80 23.95 -15.90 6.17
CA ALA A 80 23.94 -17.03 7.12
C ALA A 80 22.53 -17.63 7.34
N ALA A 81 22.48 -18.94 7.59
CA ALA A 81 21.31 -19.82 7.56
C ALA A 81 20.78 -20.20 8.97
N TYR A 82 19.49 -20.57 9.05
CA TYR A 82 18.81 -21.06 10.27
C TYR A 82 18.52 -22.57 10.24
N PRO A 83 18.65 -23.32 11.36
CA PRO A 83 18.20 -24.71 11.47
C PRO A 83 16.81 -24.87 12.12
N ARG A 84 16.20 -26.03 11.82
CA ARG A 84 14.82 -26.45 12.07
C ARG A 84 14.60 -27.06 13.47
N HIS A 85 13.42 -26.85 14.07
CA HIS A 85 12.93 -27.63 15.21
C HIS A 85 11.65 -28.44 14.92
N ARG A 86 11.65 -29.65 15.51
CA ARG A 86 10.68 -30.75 15.42
C ARG A 86 9.40 -30.48 16.23
N ARG A 87 8.27 -31.03 15.76
CA ARG A 87 6.96 -31.09 16.45
C ARG A 87 6.84 -32.36 17.30
N PHE A 88 6.15 -32.25 18.44
CA PHE A 88 5.56 -33.37 19.19
C PHE A 88 4.02 -33.24 19.18
N HIS A 89 3.35 -34.35 18.93
CA HIS A 89 1.90 -34.54 19.06
C HIS A 89 1.54 -35.07 20.45
N ARG A 90 0.40 -34.66 21.00
CA ARG A 90 -0.45 -35.48 21.87
C ARG A 90 -1.91 -35.03 21.73
N GLY A 91 -2.78 -35.99 21.46
CA GLY A 91 -4.23 -35.82 21.42
C GLY A 91 -4.88 -36.08 22.77
N LEU A 92 -6.18 -35.78 22.86
CA LEU A 92 -7.08 -36.42 23.83
C LEU A 92 -8.54 -36.29 23.39
N GLN A 93 -9.28 -37.35 23.68
CA GLN A 93 -10.60 -37.71 23.19
C GLN A 93 -11.77 -37.15 24.04
N LEU A 94 -12.88 -36.97 23.31
CA LEU A 94 -14.30 -37.09 23.61
C LEU A 94 -14.79 -37.61 24.98
N GLY A 95 -15.87 -36.97 25.45
CA GLY A 95 -16.86 -37.53 26.39
C GLY A 95 -18.28 -37.06 26.02
N ARG A 96 -19.24 -38.00 26.05
CA ARG A 96 -20.64 -37.93 25.56
C ARG A 96 -21.64 -37.49 26.65
N HIS A 97 -22.69 -36.75 26.24
CA HIS A 97 -24.17 -36.82 26.46
C HIS A 97 -24.81 -37.38 27.78
N PRO A 98 -26.16 -37.30 28.01
CA PRO A 98 -27.26 -36.55 27.35
C PRO A 98 -28.26 -35.88 28.34
N GLY A 99 -29.23 -35.12 27.81
CA GLY A 99 -30.46 -34.74 28.50
C GLY A 99 -31.64 -34.58 27.53
N HIS A 100 -32.62 -35.47 27.62
CA HIS A 100 -33.90 -35.48 26.90
C HIS A 100 -34.91 -34.49 27.51
N VAL A 101 -35.73 -33.82 26.69
CA VAL A 101 -37.19 -33.66 26.91
C VAL A 101 -37.91 -33.57 25.54
N ARG A 102 -39.03 -34.31 25.41
CA ARG A 102 -39.91 -34.41 24.24
C ARG A 102 -41.07 -33.39 24.29
N CYS A 103 -41.35 -32.79 23.14
CA CYS A 103 -42.62 -32.65 22.39
C CYS A 103 -44.00 -32.69 23.09
N ARG A 104 -44.87 -31.72 22.72
CA ARG A 104 -46.25 -31.85 22.14
C ARG A 104 -46.84 -30.43 21.94
N SER A 105 -47.02 -29.93 20.71
CA SER A 105 -48.17 -30.07 19.77
C SER A 105 -49.46 -29.37 20.23
N ALA A 106 -49.85 -28.29 19.55
CA ALA A 106 -51.25 -27.94 19.29
C ALA A 106 -51.38 -27.02 18.06
N CYS A 107 -52.41 -27.29 17.28
CA CYS A 107 -52.83 -26.75 16.00
C CYS A 107 -53.54 -25.39 16.10
N GLY A 108 -53.48 -24.59 15.03
CA GLY A 108 -54.29 -23.37 14.88
C GLY A 108 -54.04 -22.72 13.53
N HIS A 109 -55.00 -22.88 12.60
CA HIS A 109 -55.03 -22.19 11.32
C HIS A 109 -55.37 -20.72 11.54
N ALA A 110 -54.55 -19.81 11.04
CA ALA A 110 -54.94 -18.43 10.76
C ALA A 110 -54.19 -17.96 9.51
N ALA A 111 -54.95 -17.67 8.45
CA ALA A 111 -54.44 -17.08 7.23
C ALA A 111 -53.84 -15.70 7.54
N HIS A 112 -52.53 -15.57 7.41
CA HIS A 112 -51.86 -14.29 7.46
C HIS A 112 -51.85 -13.66 6.06
N PRO A 113 -52.16 -12.36 5.94
CA PRO A 113 -52.15 -11.68 4.66
C PRO A 113 -50.75 -11.75 4.07
N VAL A 114 -50.69 -12.04 2.78
CA VAL A 114 -49.47 -12.01 1.96
C VAL A 114 -48.77 -10.69 2.27
N ARG A 115 -47.64 -10.76 2.99
CA ARG A 115 -46.75 -9.61 3.14
C ARG A 115 -46.31 -9.27 1.74
N SER A 116 -46.76 -8.11 1.26
CA SER A 116 -46.18 -7.41 0.13
C SER A 116 -44.67 -7.57 0.24
N HIS A 117 -44.06 -8.18 -0.77
CA HIS A 117 -42.62 -8.17 -0.93
C HIS A 117 -42.18 -6.72 -0.75
N LEU A 118 -41.54 -6.42 0.39
CA LEU A 118 -40.66 -5.28 0.48
C LEU A 118 -39.74 -5.48 -0.71
N SER A 119 -39.92 -4.66 -1.75
CA SER A 119 -38.95 -4.54 -2.80
C SER A 119 -37.67 -4.19 -2.06
N ALA A 120 -36.82 -5.21 -1.87
CA ALA A 120 -35.46 -4.98 -1.49
C ALA A 120 -35.00 -3.92 -2.49
N VAL A 121 -34.70 -2.73 -1.99
CA VAL A 121 -33.87 -1.83 -2.76
C VAL A 121 -32.57 -2.60 -2.85
N VAL A 122 -32.46 -3.43 -3.89
CA VAL A 122 -31.19 -3.99 -4.35
C VAL A 122 -30.47 -2.74 -4.85
N ARG A 123 -29.86 -2.01 -3.92
CA ARG A 123 -28.64 -1.32 -4.26
C ARG A 123 -27.77 -2.46 -4.76
N GLU A 124 -27.51 -2.49 -6.06
CA GLU A 124 -26.25 -3.04 -6.56
C GLU A 124 -25.17 -2.36 -5.69
N ALA A 125 -24.75 -3.03 -4.62
CA ALA A 125 -23.72 -2.52 -3.74
C ALA A 125 -22.45 -2.61 -4.57
N ARG A 126 -22.07 -1.47 -5.15
CA ARG A 126 -20.87 -1.38 -5.98
C ARG A 126 -19.69 -1.12 -5.05
N LEU A 127 -18.81 -2.10 -4.92
CA LEU A 127 -17.64 -2.02 -4.06
C LEU A 127 -16.66 -0.99 -4.60
N LYS A 128 -16.48 0.10 -3.86
CA LYS A 128 -15.55 1.18 -4.16
C LYS A 128 -14.54 1.35 -3.06
N ILE A 129 -13.29 1.48 -3.45
CA ILE A 129 -12.15 1.54 -2.55
C ILE A 129 -11.31 2.77 -2.88
N ALA A 130 -11.02 3.60 -1.88
CA ALA A 130 -10.08 4.69 -2.04
C ALA A 130 -8.64 4.18 -1.88
N ILE A 131 -7.75 4.54 -2.80
CA ILE A 131 -6.33 4.16 -2.78
C ILE A 131 -5.47 5.41 -2.55
N PHE A 132 -4.83 5.48 -1.38
CA PHE A 132 -3.96 6.58 -0.97
C PHE A 132 -2.52 6.10 -0.91
N SER A 133 -1.56 7.00 -1.14
CA SER A 133 -0.12 6.73 -0.95
C SER A 133 0.61 8.01 -0.59
N ASP A 134 1.77 7.87 0.06
CA ASP A 134 2.74 8.94 0.23
C ASP A 134 2.12 10.20 0.88
N ILE A 135 1.48 10.00 2.03
CA ILE A 135 0.85 11.07 2.83
C ILE A 135 1.92 12.02 3.41
N HIS A 136 3.10 11.50 3.72
CA HIS A 136 4.29 12.28 4.12
C HIS A 136 3.99 13.37 5.15
N ALA A 137 3.31 13.00 6.24
CA ALA A 137 3.02 13.91 7.36
C ALA A 137 2.39 15.27 6.95
N ASN A 138 1.75 15.33 5.78
CA ASN A 138 1.13 16.54 5.25
C ASN A 138 -0.37 16.53 5.59
N TRP A 139 -0.68 16.97 6.81
CA TRP A 139 -2.07 17.02 7.29
C TRP A 139 -2.98 17.85 6.38
N GLN A 140 -2.49 18.99 5.86
CA GLN A 140 -3.29 19.88 5.03
C GLN A 140 -3.74 19.19 3.73
N ALA A 141 -2.86 18.37 3.14
CA ALA A 141 -3.21 17.58 1.96
C ALA A 141 -4.14 16.40 2.31
N LEU A 142 -3.84 15.66 3.39
CA LEU A 142 -4.69 14.55 3.83
C LEU A 142 -6.11 15.02 4.15
N GLU A 143 -6.26 16.13 4.89
CA GLU A 143 -7.56 16.71 5.22
C GLU A 143 -8.33 17.15 3.97
N ALA A 144 -7.64 17.70 2.96
CA ALA A 144 -8.27 18.07 1.69
C ALA A 144 -8.74 16.83 0.92
N VAL A 145 -7.92 15.78 0.86
CA VAL A 145 -8.29 14.50 0.23
C VAL A 145 -9.46 13.85 0.97
N LEU A 146 -9.45 13.83 2.30
CA LEU A 146 -10.56 13.31 3.11
C LEU A 146 -11.88 14.06 2.88
N ARG A 147 -11.83 15.36 2.58
CA ARG A 147 -13.01 16.17 2.24
C ARG A 147 -13.49 15.98 0.81
N ASP A 148 -12.57 15.75 -0.14
CA ASP A 148 -12.89 15.53 -1.54
C ASP A 148 -13.34 14.09 -1.85
N CYS A 149 -12.80 13.12 -1.11
CA CYS A 149 -13.02 11.70 -1.37
C CYS A 149 -14.51 11.36 -1.37
N PRO A 150 -15.05 10.80 -2.47
CA PRO A 150 -16.44 10.37 -2.49
C PRO A 150 -16.66 9.23 -1.49
N PRO A 151 -17.92 8.92 -1.14
CA PRO A 151 -18.21 7.75 -0.33
C PRO A 151 -17.62 6.47 -0.97
N THR A 152 -16.74 5.81 -0.24
CA THR A 152 -16.18 4.49 -0.55
C THR A 152 -16.50 3.53 0.59
N ASP A 153 -16.51 2.24 0.29
CA ASP A 153 -16.72 1.19 1.27
C ASP A 153 -15.44 0.98 2.11
N GLU A 154 -14.28 1.16 1.48
CA GLU A 154 -12.97 0.98 2.10
C GLU A 154 -11.96 2.06 1.71
N THR A 155 -10.84 2.12 2.43
CA THR A 155 -9.68 2.93 2.10
C THR A 155 -8.42 2.14 2.41
N LEU A 156 -7.53 2.07 1.41
CA LEU A 156 -6.24 1.40 1.48
C LEU A 156 -5.15 2.46 1.35
N CYS A 157 -4.13 2.38 2.20
CA CYS A 157 -2.97 3.27 2.16
C CYS A 157 -1.71 2.47 1.85
N LEU A 158 -1.01 2.85 0.79
CA LEU A 158 0.19 2.16 0.30
C LEU A 158 1.47 2.59 1.04
N GLY A 159 1.36 3.27 2.18
CA GLY A 159 2.48 3.64 3.04
C GLY A 159 3.01 5.05 2.82
N ASP A 160 4.13 5.32 3.49
CA ASP A 160 4.72 6.64 3.71
C ASP A 160 3.70 7.59 4.32
N VAL A 161 3.16 7.18 5.48
CA VAL A 161 2.27 8.01 6.31
C VAL A 161 3.06 9.18 6.90
N VAL A 162 4.30 8.92 7.32
CA VAL A 162 5.26 9.92 7.79
C VAL A 162 6.34 10.20 6.75
N GLY A 163 7.24 11.12 7.07
CA GLY A 163 8.26 11.63 6.15
C GLY A 163 7.92 13.04 5.68
N TYR A 164 8.94 13.83 5.37
CA TYR A 164 8.95 15.22 4.85
C TYR A 164 8.05 16.31 5.48
N GLY A 165 6.75 16.08 5.67
CA GLY A 165 5.77 17.03 6.19
C GLY A 165 5.90 17.32 7.69
N GLY A 166 5.17 18.33 8.14
CA GLY A 166 5.32 18.91 9.48
C GLY A 166 4.34 18.41 10.54
N ASP A 167 3.42 17.49 10.23
CA ASP A 167 2.40 17.03 11.18
C ASP A 167 2.21 15.50 11.22
N PRO A 168 3.25 14.73 11.57
CA PRO A 168 3.21 13.27 11.53
C PRO A 168 2.26 12.66 12.57
N LYS A 169 2.10 13.29 13.75
CA LYS A 169 1.17 12.78 14.78
C LYS A 169 -0.25 12.75 14.27
N HIS A 170 -0.70 13.86 13.69
CA HIS A 170 -2.07 14.00 13.25
C HIS A 170 -2.38 13.06 12.09
N CYS A 171 -1.46 12.90 11.13
CA CYS A 171 -1.61 11.93 10.05
C CYS A 171 -1.71 10.49 10.57
N ILE A 172 -0.80 10.07 11.47
CA ILE A 172 -0.86 8.72 12.06
C ILE A 172 -2.17 8.52 12.83
N ASP A 173 -2.55 9.49 13.67
CA ASP A 173 -3.75 9.39 14.51
C ASP A 173 -5.01 9.27 13.67
N GLU A 174 -5.12 10.05 12.58
CA GLU A 174 -6.29 10.02 11.70
C GLU A 174 -6.36 8.70 10.92
N VAL A 175 -5.23 8.22 10.36
CA VAL A 175 -5.16 6.92 9.67
C VAL A 175 -5.53 5.78 10.63
N THR A 176 -4.96 5.79 11.84
CA THR A 176 -5.21 4.77 12.86
C THR A 176 -6.66 4.79 13.34
N LYS A 177 -7.21 5.98 13.61
CA LYS A 177 -8.60 6.16 14.06
C LYS A 177 -9.61 5.64 13.06
N ARG A 178 -9.32 5.74 11.76
CA ARG A 178 -10.19 5.24 10.69
C ARG A 178 -10.04 3.74 10.44
N GLY A 179 -9.00 3.10 10.98
CA GLY A 179 -8.78 1.67 10.86
C GLY A 179 -8.51 1.22 9.43
N TRP A 180 -7.87 2.06 8.62
CA TRP A 180 -7.49 1.72 7.25
C TRP A 180 -6.48 0.58 7.21
N LEU A 181 -6.53 -0.24 6.16
CA LEU A 181 -5.40 -1.09 5.84
C LEU A 181 -4.28 -0.20 5.33
N THR A 182 -3.17 -0.16 6.06
CA THR A 182 -2.00 0.67 5.74
C THR A 182 -0.78 -0.21 5.61
N LEU A 183 -0.07 -0.09 4.49
CA LEU A 183 1.23 -0.72 4.29
C LEU A 183 2.35 0.17 4.87
N VAL A 184 3.50 -0.42 5.12
CA VAL A 184 4.71 0.33 5.49
C VAL A 184 5.37 0.90 4.24
N GLY A 185 5.68 2.19 4.24
CA GLY A 185 6.58 2.79 3.26
C GLY A 185 8.03 2.85 3.75
N ASN A 186 8.95 3.32 2.91
CA ASN A 186 10.36 3.39 3.31
C ASN A 186 10.62 4.43 4.41
N HIS A 187 9.86 5.54 4.47
CA HIS A 187 9.97 6.51 5.56
C HIS A 187 9.37 6.00 6.87
N ASP A 188 8.25 5.28 6.78
CA ASP A 188 7.66 4.60 7.93
C ASP A 188 8.65 3.58 8.51
N ARG A 189 9.24 2.76 7.62
CA ARG A 189 10.24 1.74 7.99
C ARG A 189 11.47 2.38 8.64
N ALA A 190 11.99 3.46 8.07
CA ALA A 190 13.16 4.16 8.61
C ALA A 190 12.93 4.74 10.02
N CYS A 191 11.69 5.05 10.40
CA CYS A 191 11.35 5.44 11.77
C CYS A 191 11.40 4.28 12.78
N THR A 192 11.40 3.03 12.29
CA THR A 192 11.37 1.82 13.14
C THR A 192 12.66 1.01 13.11
N ASP A 193 13.54 1.31 12.16
CA ASP A 193 14.82 0.65 11.94
C ASP A 193 15.93 1.70 11.71
N PRO A 194 16.71 2.01 12.76
CA PRO A 194 17.78 3.00 12.67
C PRO A 194 18.90 2.63 11.69
N GLU A 195 19.12 1.35 11.40
CA GLU A 195 20.19 0.91 10.48
C GLU A 195 19.92 1.37 9.05
N ILE A 196 18.65 1.61 8.71
CA ILE A 196 18.24 2.04 7.38
C ILE A 196 18.58 3.53 7.12
N LEU A 197 18.79 4.32 8.18
CA LEU A 197 19.12 5.74 8.05
C LEU A 197 20.41 6.00 7.27
N GLU A 198 21.34 5.04 7.25
CA GLU A 198 22.61 5.16 6.52
C GLU A 198 22.43 5.22 4.99
N TRP A 199 21.28 4.76 4.49
CA TRP A 199 20.92 4.76 3.06
C TRP A 199 20.18 6.03 2.63
N PHE A 200 19.80 6.88 3.58
CA PHE A 200 19.06 8.11 3.34
C PHE A 200 20.03 9.27 3.12
N ASN A 201 19.66 10.23 2.27
CA ASN A 201 20.39 11.50 2.23
C ASN A 201 20.20 12.27 3.54
N ASP A 202 21.17 13.12 3.89
CA ASP A 202 21.25 13.82 5.19
C ASP A 202 19.94 14.50 5.60
N ASP A 203 19.30 15.19 4.66
CA ASP A 203 18.06 15.90 4.87
C ASP A 203 16.88 14.94 5.13
N ALA A 204 16.81 13.82 4.41
CA ALA A 204 15.78 12.81 4.66
C ALA A 204 16.02 12.09 5.99
N ALA A 205 17.27 11.81 6.35
CA ALA A 205 17.63 11.25 7.65
C ALA A 205 17.31 12.23 8.79
N ALA A 206 17.48 13.54 8.58
CA ALA A 206 17.09 14.58 9.55
C ALA A 206 15.57 14.59 9.79
N VAL A 207 14.76 14.42 8.74
CA VAL A 207 13.31 14.29 8.87
C VAL A 207 12.94 13.04 9.66
N VAL A 208 13.55 11.88 9.38
CA VAL A 208 13.25 10.65 10.11
C VAL A 208 13.60 10.79 11.59
N ARG A 209 14.80 11.30 11.91
CA ARG A 209 15.20 11.57 13.32
C ARG A 209 14.20 12.47 14.03
N TRP A 210 13.85 13.61 13.42
CA TRP A 210 12.84 14.51 13.98
C TRP A 210 11.48 13.84 14.16
N THR A 211 11.07 13.00 13.20
CA THR A 211 9.80 12.27 13.24
C THR A 211 9.78 11.31 14.43
N VAL A 212 10.82 10.50 14.60
CA VAL A 212 10.97 9.55 15.72
C VAL A 212 10.88 10.26 17.07
N ASP A 213 11.62 11.36 17.24
CA ASP A 213 11.60 12.17 18.47
C ASP A 213 10.23 12.79 18.75
N THR A 214 9.45 13.04 17.70
CA THR A 214 8.17 13.73 17.80
C THR A 214 7.04 12.77 18.12
N ILE A 215 6.86 11.67 17.37
CA ILE A 215 5.60 10.91 17.33
C ILE A 215 5.29 10.08 18.59
N GLY A 216 6.32 9.73 19.37
CA GLY A 216 6.20 8.95 20.60
C GLY A 216 6.01 7.44 20.38
N GLU A 217 6.19 6.68 21.46
CA GLU A 217 6.31 5.20 21.43
C GLU A 217 5.08 4.47 20.87
N ASP A 218 3.86 4.89 21.20
CA ASP A 218 2.64 4.22 20.73
C ASP A 218 2.53 4.27 19.20
N ARG A 219 2.92 5.40 18.60
CA ARG A 219 2.91 5.60 17.14
C ARG A 219 4.07 4.87 16.47
N ILE A 220 5.24 4.83 17.09
CA ILE A 220 6.36 3.99 16.63
C ILE A 220 5.97 2.51 16.65
N ALA A 221 5.29 2.05 17.70
CA ALA A 221 4.79 0.68 17.79
C ALA A 221 3.76 0.37 16.70
N TRP A 222 2.90 1.33 16.36
CA TRP A 222 1.97 1.21 15.24
C TRP A 222 2.71 1.09 13.90
N LEU A 223 3.66 1.99 13.60
CA LEU A 223 4.47 1.93 12.37
C LEU A 223 5.20 0.57 12.24
N ARG A 224 5.71 0.04 13.36
CA ARG A 224 6.40 -1.26 13.38
C ARG A 224 5.47 -2.44 13.04
N GLY A 225 4.17 -2.28 13.26
CA GLY A 225 3.16 -3.30 12.99
C GLY A 225 2.65 -3.31 11.55
N LEU A 226 3.02 -2.33 10.72
CA LEU A 226 2.56 -2.23 9.34
C LEU A 226 3.17 -3.35 8.45
N PRO A 227 2.36 -4.00 7.59
CA PRO A 227 2.85 -5.03 6.66
C PRO A 227 3.57 -4.41 5.44
N ASP A 228 4.51 -5.16 4.87
CA ASP A 228 5.25 -4.77 3.65
C ASP A 228 4.38 -4.87 2.38
N SER A 229 3.38 -5.74 2.41
CA SER A 229 2.47 -5.98 1.29
C SER A 229 1.18 -6.62 1.77
N HIS A 230 0.15 -6.53 0.94
CA HIS A 230 -1.12 -7.22 1.17
C HIS A 230 -1.76 -7.60 -0.16
N VAL A 231 -2.68 -8.56 -0.15
CA VAL A 231 -3.51 -8.89 -1.32
C VAL A 231 -4.96 -8.67 -0.93
N GLU A 232 -5.63 -7.77 -1.65
CA GLU A 232 -7.04 -7.42 -1.43
C GLU A 232 -7.79 -7.56 -2.76
N HIS A 233 -8.92 -8.27 -2.75
CA HIS A 233 -9.70 -8.62 -3.96
C HIS A 233 -8.83 -9.07 -5.16
N ASP A 234 -7.91 -10.01 -4.93
CA ASP A 234 -6.98 -10.55 -5.93
C ASP A 234 -6.01 -9.53 -6.56
N VAL A 235 -5.86 -8.34 -5.96
CA VAL A 235 -4.91 -7.30 -6.35
C VAL A 235 -3.79 -7.19 -5.34
N LEU A 236 -2.54 -7.17 -5.83
CA LEU A 236 -1.36 -6.98 -4.99
C LEU A 236 -1.23 -5.51 -4.58
N LEU A 237 -0.95 -5.27 -3.31
CA LEU A 237 -0.67 -3.95 -2.75
C LEU A 237 0.76 -3.96 -2.19
N VAL A 238 1.56 -3.00 -2.64
CA VAL A 238 2.93 -2.77 -2.16
C VAL A 238 3.19 -1.27 -2.06
N HIS A 239 4.20 -0.85 -1.32
CA HIS A 239 4.60 0.57 -1.34
C HIS A 239 5.38 0.90 -2.61
N ALA A 240 6.32 0.07 -3.06
CA ALA A 240 7.25 0.39 -4.14
C ALA A 240 7.06 -0.44 -5.41
N SER A 241 7.39 -1.74 -5.39
CA SER A 241 7.20 -2.63 -6.55
C SER A 241 6.93 -4.10 -6.14
N PRO A 242 6.39 -4.96 -7.04
CA PRO A 242 6.30 -6.40 -6.79
C PRO A 242 7.63 -7.13 -6.52
N ARG A 243 8.76 -6.63 -7.04
CA ARG A 243 10.10 -7.21 -6.83
C ARG A 243 10.73 -6.80 -5.51
N ASP A 244 10.51 -5.55 -5.12
CA ASP A 244 10.96 -4.96 -3.86
C ASP A 244 9.84 -4.07 -3.34
N HIS A 245 9.14 -4.57 -2.33
CA HIS A 245 7.90 -3.97 -1.86
C HIS A 245 8.09 -2.59 -1.23
N ILE A 246 9.32 -2.20 -0.87
CA ILE A 246 9.59 -0.99 -0.07
C ILE A 246 10.49 0.02 -0.80
N TYR A 247 11.45 -0.40 -1.63
CA TYR A 247 12.52 0.50 -2.09
C TYR A 247 12.67 0.71 -3.60
N GLU A 248 12.13 -0.16 -4.46
CA GLU A 248 12.36 -0.04 -5.91
C GLU A 248 11.44 1.02 -6.55
N TYR A 249 12.04 2.04 -7.15
CA TYR A 249 11.33 3.01 -7.97
C TYR A 249 10.99 2.42 -9.36
N VAL A 250 9.70 2.36 -9.70
CA VAL A 250 9.22 2.02 -11.05
C VAL A 250 9.03 3.29 -11.87
N LEU A 251 10.09 3.76 -12.53
CA LEU A 251 10.09 5.02 -13.30
C LEU A 251 10.24 4.85 -14.81
N ASP A 252 10.74 3.70 -15.26
CA ASP A 252 10.99 3.42 -16.67
C ASP A 252 10.38 2.07 -17.10
N THR A 253 10.28 1.90 -18.42
CA THR A 253 9.63 0.73 -19.02
C THR A 253 10.40 -0.57 -18.78
N ALA A 254 11.72 -0.54 -18.55
CA ALA A 254 12.49 -1.76 -18.29
C ALA A 254 12.24 -2.28 -16.87
N VAL A 255 12.21 -1.39 -15.88
CA VAL A 255 11.84 -1.74 -14.50
C VAL A 255 10.38 -2.17 -14.42
N ALA A 256 9.48 -1.47 -15.12
CA ALA A 256 8.07 -1.83 -15.21
C ALA A 256 7.88 -3.21 -15.85
N PHE A 257 8.57 -3.52 -16.95
CA PHE A 257 8.51 -4.83 -17.61
C PHE A 257 8.82 -5.96 -16.62
N ALA A 258 9.95 -5.87 -15.91
CA ALA A 258 10.40 -6.89 -14.97
C ALA A 258 9.40 -7.12 -13.81
N ASN A 259 8.65 -6.09 -13.42
CA ASN A 259 7.64 -6.19 -12.38
C ASN A 259 6.29 -6.72 -12.92
N LEU A 260 5.88 -6.29 -14.11
CA LEU A 260 4.67 -6.77 -14.78
C LEU A 260 4.73 -8.28 -15.06
N GLU A 261 5.91 -8.81 -15.40
CA GLU A 261 6.12 -10.26 -15.57
C GLU A 261 5.81 -11.06 -14.31
N LEU A 262 6.03 -10.50 -13.12
CA LEU A 262 5.74 -11.19 -11.86
C LEU A 262 4.25 -11.28 -11.53
N LEU A 263 3.44 -10.37 -12.09
CA LEU A 263 2.01 -10.32 -11.81
C LEU A 263 1.23 -11.45 -12.50
N ASN A 264 1.81 -12.13 -13.50
CA ASN A 264 1.15 -13.20 -14.26
C ASN A 264 -0.25 -12.81 -14.78
N GLY A 265 -0.40 -11.58 -15.29
CA GLY A 265 -1.68 -11.05 -15.76
C GLY A 265 -2.54 -10.38 -14.68
N GLY A 266 -2.07 -10.34 -13.42
CA GLY A 266 -2.74 -9.65 -12.32
C GLY A 266 -2.46 -8.14 -12.26
N VAL A 267 -3.11 -7.49 -11.30
CA VAL A 267 -2.99 -6.04 -11.07
C VAL A 267 -2.24 -5.79 -9.76
N CYS A 268 -1.50 -4.68 -9.70
CA CYS A 268 -0.83 -4.24 -8.50
C CYS A 268 -0.96 -2.72 -8.31
N PHE A 269 -1.38 -2.30 -7.13
CA PHE A 269 -1.27 -0.91 -6.69
C PHE A 269 0.08 -0.70 -5.99
N HIS A 270 0.77 0.37 -6.36
CA HIS A 270 2.04 0.77 -5.77
C HIS A 270 2.13 2.29 -5.60
N GLY A 271 3.14 2.79 -4.90
CA GLY A 271 3.37 4.20 -4.59
C GLY A 271 4.83 4.60 -4.85
N HIS A 272 5.43 5.30 -3.89
CA HIS A 272 6.88 5.58 -3.77
C HIS A 272 7.45 6.58 -4.78
N THR A 273 7.03 6.55 -6.05
CA THR A 273 7.49 7.51 -7.07
C THR A 273 6.85 8.89 -6.90
N HIS A 274 5.68 8.95 -6.24
CA HIS A 274 4.81 10.12 -6.10
C HIS A 274 4.24 10.66 -7.42
N VAL A 275 4.33 9.89 -8.50
CA VAL A 275 3.87 10.27 -9.84
C VAL A 275 2.73 9.32 -10.22
N PRO A 276 1.49 9.82 -10.41
CA PRO A 276 0.41 8.95 -10.79
C PRO A 276 0.58 8.45 -12.21
N GLY A 277 0.22 7.20 -12.43
CA GLY A 277 0.23 6.60 -13.74
C GLY A 277 -0.02 5.10 -13.70
N ILE A 278 -0.09 4.52 -14.89
CA ILE A 278 -0.29 3.09 -15.11
C ILE A 278 0.79 2.60 -16.04
N PHE A 279 1.51 1.56 -15.64
CA PHE A 279 2.25 0.71 -16.57
C PHE A 279 1.43 -0.54 -16.87
N GLY A 280 1.29 -0.88 -18.15
CA GLY A 280 0.60 -2.08 -18.61
C GLY A 280 1.43 -2.87 -19.62
N MET A 281 0.85 -3.92 -20.18
CA MET A 281 1.47 -4.72 -21.23
C MET A 281 0.51 -4.88 -22.42
N SER A 282 0.99 -4.63 -23.64
CA SER A 282 0.29 -4.92 -24.89
C SER A 282 1.27 -5.53 -25.89
N ASP A 283 0.92 -6.69 -26.46
CA ASP A 283 1.75 -7.39 -27.46
C ASP A 283 3.22 -7.60 -27.05
N GLY A 284 3.44 -7.87 -25.75
CA GLY A 284 4.78 -8.06 -25.19
C GLY A 284 5.60 -6.78 -24.99
N GLN A 285 5.00 -5.60 -25.17
CA GLN A 285 5.62 -4.30 -24.91
C GLN A 285 4.93 -3.57 -23.75
N VAL A 286 5.73 -2.87 -22.95
CA VAL A 286 5.21 -2.05 -21.85
C VAL A 286 4.52 -0.81 -22.42
N THR A 287 3.29 -0.58 -21.98
CA THR A 287 2.58 0.68 -22.18
C THR A 287 2.69 1.53 -20.92
N HIS A 288 2.64 2.86 -21.07
CA HIS A 288 2.51 3.77 -19.94
C HIS A 288 1.35 4.74 -20.18
N GLU A 289 0.72 5.18 -19.09
CA GLU A 289 -0.30 6.21 -19.09
C GLU A 289 -0.11 7.13 -17.88
N TYR A 290 0.00 8.43 -18.12
CA TYR A 290 0.19 9.47 -17.07
C TYR A 290 -1.00 10.42 -16.98
N ARG A 291 -2.03 10.26 -17.83
CA ARG A 291 -3.23 11.07 -17.76
C ARG A 291 -3.97 10.79 -16.45
N VAL A 292 -4.41 11.87 -15.81
CA VAL A 292 -5.32 11.82 -14.66
C VAL A 292 -6.74 11.73 -15.21
N ASP A 293 -7.23 10.51 -15.38
CA ASP A 293 -8.56 10.20 -15.94
C ASP A 293 -9.11 8.91 -15.30
N LYS A 294 -10.18 8.34 -15.87
CA LYS A 294 -10.72 7.03 -15.51
C LYS A 294 -10.29 5.97 -16.51
N PHE A 295 -9.74 4.87 -16.00
CA PHE A 295 -9.21 3.77 -16.80
C PHE A 295 -9.88 2.45 -16.46
N SER A 296 -10.00 1.56 -17.45
CA SER A 296 -10.30 0.15 -17.21
C SER A 296 -9.03 -0.55 -16.72
N LEU A 297 -9.15 -1.31 -15.64
CA LEU A 297 -8.10 -2.11 -15.05
C LEU A 297 -8.10 -3.49 -15.71
N LYS A 298 -7.25 -3.66 -16.71
CA LYS A 298 -6.96 -4.98 -17.30
C LYS A 298 -5.51 -5.30 -17.05
N GLY A 299 -5.25 -6.44 -16.42
CA GLY A 299 -3.91 -6.88 -16.13
C GLY A 299 -3.17 -7.45 -17.36
N PRO A 300 -1.83 -7.54 -17.30
CA PRO A 300 -1.02 -7.11 -16.17
C PRO A 300 -0.89 -5.58 -16.09
N ALA A 301 -1.02 -5.03 -14.88
CA ALA A 301 -0.94 -3.58 -14.66
C ALA A 301 -0.32 -3.21 -13.32
N LEU A 302 0.55 -2.19 -13.32
CA LEU A 302 1.07 -1.49 -12.15
C LEU A 302 0.43 -0.11 -12.10
N ILE A 303 -0.30 0.20 -11.04
CA ILE A 303 -1.03 1.47 -10.89
C ILE A 303 -0.48 2.23 -9.69
N ASN A 304 -0.04 3.46 -9.96
CA ASN A 304 0.40 4.38 -8.92
C ASN A 304 -0.64 5.49 -8.75
N PRO A 305 -1.29 5.67 -7.58
CA PRO A 305 -2.29 6.72 -7.38
C PRO A 305 -1.68 8.13 -7.31
N GLY A 306 -0.36 8.25 -7.37
CA GLY A 306 0.41 9.45 -7.06
C GLY A 306 0.58 9.62 -5.56
N SER A 307 0.94 10.83 -5.12
CA SER A 307 1.15 11.14 -3.71
C SER A 307 0.10 12.10 -3.17
N VAL A 308 -0.42 11.80 -1.99
CA VAL A 308 -1.29 12.70 -1.23
C VAL A 308 -0.49 13.92 -0.77
N GLY A 309 0.65 13.71 -0.13
CA GLY A 309 1.34 14.76 0.62
C GLY A 309 2.50 15.45 -0.09
N GLN A 310 3.09 14.83 -1.12
CA GLN A 310 4.24 15.38 -1.83
C GLN A 310 4.27 14.92 -3.30
N PRO A 311 3.31 15.32 -4.16
CA PRO A 311 3.35 15.01 -5.59
C PRO A 311 4.68 15.42 -6.25
N ARG A 312 5.16 14.65 -7.24
CA ARG A 312 6.45 14.89 -7.94
C ARG A 312 6.34 15.00 -9.46
N ASP A 313 5.12 15.20 -9.97
CA ASP A 313 4.82 15.21 -11.40
C ASP A 313 4.74 16.64 -12.00
N GLY A 314 5.12 17.66 -11.24
CA GLY A 314 5.03 19.07 -11.63
C GLY A 314 3.68 19.73 -11.31
N SER A 315 2.76 19.00 -10.67
CA SER A 315 1.50 19.52 -10.16
C SER A 315 1.53 19.60 -8.64
N PRO A 316 1.24 20.77 -8.02
CA PRO A 316 1.21 20.88 -6.56
C PRO A 316 -0.04 20.25 -5.93
N MET A 317 -0.98 19.72 -6.73
CA MET A 317 -2.24 19.15 -6.25
C MET A 317 -2.03 17.73 -5.71
N ALA A 318 -2.57 17.46 -4.52
CA ALA A 318 -2.61 16.13 -3.92
C ALA A 318 -3.24 15.12 -4.90
N SER A 319 -2.71 13.89 -4.94
CA SER A 319 -3.16 12.84 -5.84
C SER A 319 -3.59 11.60 -5.07
N TYR A 320 -4.69 11.01 -5.51
CA TYR A 320 -5.16 9.70 -5.06
C TYR A 320 -6.01 9.06 -6.17
N GLY A 321 -6.59 7.88 -5.93
CA GLY A 321 -7.61 7.36 -6.83
C GLY A 321 -8.69 6.53 -6.15
N VAL A 322 -9.74 6.27 -6.93
CA VAL A 322 -10.88 5.43 -6.53
C VAL A 322 -10.90 4.21 -7.44
N TRP A 323 -10.80 3.04 -6.82
CA TRP A 323 -10.94 1.75 -7.47
C TRP A 323 -12.40 1.28 -7.34
N ASP A 324 -13.06 1.14 -8.47
CA ASP A 324 -14.37 0.51 -8.59
C ASP A 324 -14.13 -0.96 -8.94
N VAL A 325 -14.24 -1.84 -7.94
CA VAL A 325 -13.88 -3.26 -8.05
C VAL A 325 -14.81 -3.96 -9.03
N ASP A 326 -16.11 -3.70 -8.94
CA ASP A 326 -17.12 -4.37 -9.75
C ASP A 326 -17.08 -3.96 -11.22
N ASN A 327 -16.73 -2.70 -11.52
CA ASN A 327 -16.60 -2.22 -12.89
C ASN A 327 -15.17 -2.36 -13.44
N GLU A 328 -14.23 -2.89 -12.65
CA GLU A 328 -12.82 -2.99 -13.01
C GLU A 328 -12.27 -1.65 -13.52
N THR A 329 -12.50 -0.56 -12.77
CA THR A 329 -12.00 0.76 -13.16
C THR A 329 -11.24 1.47 -12.05
N PHE A 330 -10.27 2.29 -12.43
CA PHE A 330 -9.55 3.19 -11.55
C PHE A 330 -9.69 4.63 -12.03
N GLU A 331 -10.14 5.50 -11.15
CA GLU A 331 -10.28 6.95 -11.41
C GLU A 331 -9.24 7.72 -10.61
N PHE A 332 -8.36 8.41 -11.32
CA PHE A 332 -7.40 9.34 -10.70
C PHE A 332 -8.08 10.63 -10.28
N ARG A 333 -7.70 11.16 -9.12
CA ARG A 333 -8.27 12.39 -8.55
C ARG A 333 -7.17 13.32 -8.08
N ARG A 334 -7.38 14.62 -8.32
CA ARG A 334 -6.46 15.69 -7.92
C ARG A 334 -7.17 16.73 -7.10
N VAL A 335 -6.56 17.12 -5.98
CA VAL A 335 -7.20 18.01 -4.99
C VAL A 335 -6.27 19.16 -4.63
N LYS A 336 -6.82 20.38 -4.66
CA LYS A 336 -6.13 21.56 -4.13
C LYS A 336 -6.18 21.53 -2.60
N TYR A 337 -5.08 21.90 -1.95
CA TYR A 337 -4.99 22.00 -0.50
C TYR A 337 -4.24 23.27 -0.08
N ASP A 338 -4.23 23.58 1.22
CA ASP A 338 -3.48 24.72 1.76
C ASP A 338 -1.96 24.43 1.75
N VAL A 339 -1.34 24.60 0.57
CA VAL A 339 0.11 24.47 0.39
C VAL A 339 0.86 25.39 1.34
N LYS A 340 0.41 26.63 1.52
CA LYS A 340 1.06 27.58 2.43
C LYS A 340 0.97 27.11 3.88
N GLY A 341 -0.13 26.48 4.28
CA GLY A 341 -0.29 25.82 5.57
C GLY A 341 0.67 24.67 5.78
N ALA A 342 0.80 23.78 4.80
CA ALA A 342 1.76 22.68 4.83
C ALA A 342 3.20 23.20 4.98
N GLN A 343 3.56 24.24 4.22
CA GLN A 343 4.86 24.89 4.35
C GLN A 343 5.11 25.50 5.74
N ARG A 344 4.10 26.17 6.31
CA ARG A 344 4.20 26.72 7.68
C ARG A 344 4.43 25.60 8.70
N ALA A 345 3.78 24.44 8.53
CA ALA A 345 3.98 23.28 9.40
C ALA A 345 5.42 22.74 9.30
N ILE A 346 5.94 22.57 8.08
CA ILE A 346 7.34 22.12 7.84
C ILE A 346 8.34 23.09 8.49
N ARG A 347 8.14 24.41 8.31
CA ARG A 347 9.03 25.43 8.91
C ARG A 347 8.93 25.45 10.43
N LYS A 348 7.73 25.29 10.99
CA LYS A 348 7.52 25.19 12.45
C LYS A 348 8.23 23.97 13.04
N ALA A 349 8.26 22.87 12.29
CA ALA A 349 9.02 21.65 12.61
C ALA A 349 10.54 21.81 12.45
N LYS A 350 11.02 22.96 11.93
CA LYS A 350 12.44 23.24 11.64
C LYS A 350 13.08 22.22 10.68
N LEU A 351 12.27 21.66 9.78
CA LEU A 351 12.75 20.77 8.73
C LEU A 351 13.41 21.57 7.60
N PRO A 352 14.28 20.94 6.77
CA PRO A 352 14.94 21.61 5.66
C PRO A 352 13.97 22.36 4.74
N GLU A 353 14.26 23.64 4.47
CA GLU A 353 13.37 24.56 3.73
C GLU A 353 13.00 24.03 2.34
N ARG A 354 13.90 23.25 1.70
CA ARG A 354 13.64 22.61 0.41
C ARG A 354 12.35 21.77 0.39
N PHE A 355 11.99 21.15 1.52
CA PHE A 355 10.76 20.36 1.62
C PHE A 355 9.50 21.23 1.65
N ALA A 356 9.58 22.46 2.16
CA ALA A 356 8.50 23.43 2.06
C ALA A 356 8.39 23.99 0.63
N LEU A 357 9.52 24.38 0.04
CA LEU A 357 9.52 25.01 -1.29
C LEU A 357 9.03 24.08 -2.39
N ARG A 358 9.42 22.80 -2.35
CA ARG A 358 9.06 21.83 -3.41
C ARG A 358 7.55 21.61 -3.55
N LEU A 359 6.78 21.78 -2.48
CA LEU A 359 5.31 21.64 -2.50
C LEU A 359 4.62 22.62 -3.45
N GLU A 360 5.19 23.81 -3.68
CA GLU A 360 4.61 24.81 -4.59
C GLU A 360 4.67 24.38 -6.06
N THR A 361 5.65 23.53 -6.39
CA THR A 361 5.92 23.13 -7.78
C THR A 361 5.60 21.67 -8.05
N GLY A 362 5.20 20.90 -7.02
CA GLY A 362 4.96 19.46 -7.14
C GLY A 362 6.20 18.71 -7.63
N ARG A 363 7.37 19.01 -7.06
CA ARG A 363 8.66 18.42 -7.43
C ARG A 363 9.26 17.67 -6.28
#